data_AF-A0A526PIB7-F1
#
_entry.id   AF-A0A526PIB7-F1
#
_cell.length_a   1.000
_cell.length_b   1.000
_cell.length_c   1.000
_cell.angle_alpha   90.00
_cell.angle_beta   90.00
_cell.angle_gamma   90.00
#
_symmetry.space_group_name_H-M   'P 1'
#
loop_
_entity.id
_entity.type
_entity.pdbx_description
1 polymer ?
#
loop_
_entity_poly.entity_id
_entity_poly.type
_entity_poly.pdbx_seq_one_letter_code
_entity_poly.pdbx_strand_id
1 'polypeptide(L)' 'VKAATSRSDFSVYDLRCRKTCIYLCVGPNDLEVIAPLIRLFFQQVVSILQRSLPRRGETYEVLFLLDEFKHLGKL' A
#
# COMPACT_ATOMS: atom_id res chain seq x y z
N VAL A 1 17.54 10.08 -9.19
CA VAL A 1 16.10 9.68 -9.23
C VAL A 1 15.84 8.45 -10.11
N LYS A 2 16.33 8.37 -11.36
CA LYS A 2 16.07 7.24 -12.28
C LYS A 2 16.47 5.84 -11.77
N ALA A 3 17.55 5.72 -11.01
CA ALA A 3 18.04 4.42 -10.52
C ALA A 3 17.12 3.81 -9.44
N ALA A 4 16.59 4.63 -8.53
CA ALA A 4 15.79 4.18 -7.39
C ALA A 4 14.36 3.72 -7.77
N THR A 5 13.84 4.18 -8.91
CA THR A 5 12.51 3.77 -9.43
C THR A 5 12.60 2.84 -10.64
N SER A 6 13.81 2.44 -11.04
CA SER A 6 14.03 1.61 -12.24
C SER A 6 13.52 0.17 -12.08
N ARG A 7 13.35 -0.28 -10.83
CA ARG A 7 12.90 -1.63 -10.50
C ARG A 7 12.12 -1.60 -9.18
N SER A 8 10.95 -2.21 -9.18
CA SER A 8 10.22 -2.57 -7.96
C SER A 8 10.34 -4.07 -7.77
N ASP A 9 10.64 -4.51 -6.56
CA ASP A 9 10.67 -5.92 -6.17
C ASP A 9 9.29 -6.43 -5.73
N PHE A 10 8.32 -5.53 -5.57
CA PHE A 10 6.93 -5.87 -5.28
C PHE A 10 5.95 -5.20 -6.26
N SER A 11 4.75 -5.78 -6.34
CA SER A 11 3.61 -5.27 -7.09
C SER A 11 2.36 -5.33 -6.23
N VAL A 12 1.58 -4.26 -6.19
CA VAL A 12 0.29 -4.22 -5.47
C VAL A 12 -0.73 -5.22 -6.04
N TYR A 13 -0.55 -5.67 -7.29
CA TYR A 13 -1.37 -6.72 -7.92
C TYR A 13 -1.09 -8.11 -7.35
N ASP A 14 0.09 -8.33 -6.76
CA ASP A 14 0.50 -9.65 -6.26
C ASP A 14 0.11 -9.88 -4.80
N LEU A 15 -0.45 -8.88 -4.12
CA LEU A 15 -0.73 -8.92 -2.67
C LEU A 15 -1.65 -10.08 -2.26
N ARG A 16 -2.53 -10.54 -3.14
CA ARG A 16 -3.41 -11.69 -2.87
C ARG A 16 -2.83 -13.03 -3.32
N CYS A 17 -1.80 -13.01 -4.17
CA CYS A 17 -1.19 -14.20 -4.79
C CYS A 17 0.10 -14.61 -4.09
N ARG A 18 0.82 -13.67 -3.46
CA ARG A 18 2.11 -13.89 -2.82
C ARG A 18 2.10 -13.31 -1.42
N LYS A 19 2.64 -14.07 -0.45
CA LYS A 19 2.84 -13.59 0.92
C LYS A 19 3.77 -12.38 0.87
N THR A 20 3.22 -11.21 1.19
CA THR A 20 3.92 -9.93 1.09
C THR A 20 3.56 -9.11 2.32
N CYS A 21 4.57 -8.59 3.02
CA CYS A 21 4.40 -7.63 4.10
C CYS A 21 5.06 -6.33 3.71
N ILE A 22 4.30 -5.23 3.71
CA ILE A 22 4.80 -3.89 3.37
C ILE A 22 4.77 -3.05 4.64
N TYR A 23 5.94 -2.55 5.05
CA TYR A 23 6.09 -1.66 6.20
C TYR A 23 6.39 -0.25 5.71
N LEU A 24 5.49 0.69 6.01
CA LEU A 24 5.69 2.11 5.75
C LEU A 24 6.14 2.77 7.04
N CYS A 25 7.45 2.97 7.19
CA CYS A 25 8.04 3.64 8.34
C CYS A 25 8.31 5.10 7.98
N VAL A 26 7.60 6.02 8.62
CA VAL A 26 7.77 7.46 8.41
C VAL A 26 8.01 8.12 9.76
N GLY A 27 9.02 8.97 9.84
CA GLY A 27 9.29 9.74 11.04
C GLY A 27 8.12 10.71 11.34
N PRO A 28 7.83 11.01 12.61
CA PRO A 28 6.69 11.84 12.97
C PRO A 28 6.73 13.24 12.32
N ASN A 29 7.93 13.80 12.13
CA ASN A 29 8.12 15.11 11.50
C ASN A 29 7.86 15.11 9.98
N ASP A 30 8.02 13.95 9.32
CA ASP A 30 7.89 13.82 7.86
C ASP A 30 6.50 13.31 7.44
N LEU A 31 5.67 12.91 8.42
CA LEU A 31 4.39 12.26 8.15
C LEU A 31 3.44 13.17 7.38
N GLU A 32 3.36 14.46 7.73
CA GLU A 32 2.50 15.42 7.02
C GLU A 32 2.94 15.62 5.57
N VAL A 33 4.25 15.65 5.34
CA VAL A 33 4.86 15.81 4.00
C VAL A 33 4.62 14.57 3.14
N ILE A 34 4.76 13.38 3.72
CA ILE A 34 4.64 12.09 3.03
C ILE A 34 3.19 11.57 2.98
N ALA A 35 2.27 12.13 3.78
CA ALA A 35 0.87 11.71 3.84
C ALA A 35 0.20 11.60 2.45
N PRO A 36 0.39 12.54 1.48
CA PRO A 36 -0.14 12.39 0.12
C PRO A 36 0.32 11.13 -0.60
N LEU A 37 1.59 10.73 -0.45
CA LEU A 37 2.13 9.52 -1.06
C LEU A 37 1.57 8.25 -0.40
N ILE A 38 1.44 8.26 0.93
CA ILE A 38 0.84 7.13 1.65
C ILE A 38 -0.63 6.96 1.24
N ARG A 39 -1.39 8.06 1.17
CA ARG A 39 -2.78 8.04 0.69
C ARG A 39 -2.88 7.46 -0.72
N LEU A 40 -2.02 7.92 -1.64
CA LEU A 40 -1.99 7.41 -3.00
C LEU A 40 -1.75 5.90 -3.02
N PHE A 41 -0.80 5.41 -2.22
CA PHE A 41 -0.53 3.98 -2.09
C PHE A 41 -1.77 3.22 -1.62
N PHE A 42 -2.44 3.67 -0.55
CA PHE A 42 -3.67 3.02 -0.08
C PHE A 42 -4.78 3.05 -1.12
N GLN A 43 -5.01 4.19 -1.77
CA GLN A 43 -6.02 4.34 -2.81
C GLN A 43 -5.75 3.37 -3.98
N GLN A 44 -4.50 3.21 -4.38
CA GLN A 44 -4.12 2.24 -5.41
C GLN A 44 -4.42 0.80 -4.98
N VAL A 45 -4.00 0.40 -3.77
CA VAL A 45 -4.24 -0.97 -3.28
C VAL A 45 -5.73 -1.25 -3.13
N VAL A 46 -6.49 -0.36 -2.48
CA VAL A 46 -7.93 -0.51 -2.31
C VAL A 46 -8.64 -0.57 -3.65
N SER A 47 -8.29 0.30 -4.60
CA SER A 47 -8.86 0.28 -5.95
C SER A 47 -8.63 -1.07 -6.62
N ILE A 48 -7.45 -1.67 -6.47
CA ILE A 48 -7.15 -2.99 -7.05
C ILE A 48 -7.97 -4.09 -6.38
N LEU A 49 -8.02 -4.10 -5.05
CA LEU A 49 -8.77 -5.11 -4.29
C LEU A 49 -10.29 -5.05 -4.56
N GLN A 50 -10.83 -3.88 -4.89
CA GLN A 50 -12.25 -3.68 -5.20
C GLN A 50 -12.64 -4.04 -6.64
N ARG A 51 -11.68 -4.19 -7.57
CA ARG A 51 -11.99 -4.46 -9.00
C ARG A 51 -12.70 -5.79 -9.22
N SER A 52 -12.42 -6.80 -8.41
CA SER A 52 -13.11 -8.08 -8.47
C SER A 52 -13.01 -8.85 -7.17
N LEU A 53 -13.98 -9.73 -6.95
CA LEU A 53 -13.90 -10.76 -5.93
C LEU A 53 -12.62 -11.62 -6.10
N PRO A 54 -12.12 -12.23 -5.01
CA PRO A 54 -10.97 -13.13 -5.06
C PRO A 54 -11.12 -14.17 -6.16
N ARG A 55 -10.13 -14.23 -7.04
CA ARG A 55 -10.07 -15.22 -8.12
C ARG A 55 -9.31 -16.47 -7.68
N ARG A 56 -9.42 -17.54 -8.46
CA ARG A 56 -8.67 -18.78 -8.23
C ARG A 56 -7.16 -18.48 -8.29
N GLY A 57 -6.47 -18.66 -7.16
CA GLY A 57 -5.04 -18.31 -7.00
C GLY A 57 -4.77 -17.10 -6.09
N GLU A 58 -5.80 -16.29 -5.79
CA GLU A 58 -5.73 -15.18 -4.84
C GLU A 58 -6.07 -15.65 -3.41
N THR A 59 -5.19 -16.47 -2.84
CA THR A 59 -5.42 -17.18 -1.57
C THR A 59 -5.25 -16.29 -0.33
N TYR A 60 -4.54 -15.17 -0.44
CA TYR A 60 -4.20 -14.34 0.73
C TYR A 60 -5.15 -13.15 0.90
N GLU A 61 -5.56 -12.93 2.15
CA GLU A 61 -6.26 -11.72 2.57
C GLU A 61 -5.27 -10.59 2.84
N VAL A 62 -5.66 -9.37 2.52
CA VAL A 62 -4.84 -8.17 2.72
C VAL A 62 -5.37 -7.42 3.93
N LEU A 63 -4.53 -7.32 4.97
CA LEU A 63 -4.79 -6.53 6.16
C LEU A 63 -4.05 -5.19 6.05
N PHE A 64 -4.77 -4.09 6.28
CA PHE A 64 -4.18 -2.79 6.50
C PHE A 64 -4.13 -2.50 7.99
N LEU A 65 -2.92 -2.30 8.52
CA LEU A 65 -2.69 -1.92 9.91
C LEU A 65 -2.09 -0.51 9.93
N LEU A 66 -2.84 0.41 10.52
CA LEU A 66 -2.54 1.83 10.53
C LEU A 66 -2.70 2.34 11.97
N ASP A 67 -1.57 2.72 12.58
CA ASP A 67 -1.52 3.28 13.93
C ASP A 67 -2.15 4.69 13.97
N GLU A 68 -1.94 5.49 12.91
CA GLU A 68 -2.19 6.93 12.93
C GLU A 68 -3.14 7.43 11.83
N PHE A 69 -4.39 6.94 11.82
CA PHE A 69 -5.42 7.41 10.87
C PHE A 69 -5.67 8.93 10.92
N LYS A 70 -5.52 9.56 12.10
CA LYS A 70 -5.80 11.00 12.27
C LYS A 70 -4.85 11.86 11.45
N HIS A 71 -3.58 11.47 11.42
CA HIS A 71 -2.52 12.16 10.67
C HIS A 71 -2.65 11.93 9.16
N LEU A 72 -3.27 10.81 8.76
CA LEU A 72 -3.54 10.51 7.37
C LEU A 72 -4.77 11.23 6.80
N GLY A 73 -5.50 12.05 7.57
CA GLY A 73 -6.70 12.80 7.17
C GLY A 73 -7.73 12.03 6.31
N LYS A 74 -8.45 12.69 5.39
CA LYS A 74 -9.55 12.06 4.61
C LYS A 74 -9.05 11.15 3.49
N LEU A 75 -8.99 9.84 3.69
CA LEU A 75 -8.70 8.84 2.65
C LEU A 75 -9.72 8.83 1.50
#